data_AF-A0A9W2Y683-F1
#
_entry.id   AF-A0A9W2Y683-F1
#
_cell.length_a   1.000
_cell.length_b   1.000
_cell.length_c   1.000
_cell.angle_alpha   90.00
_cell.angle_beta   90.00
_cell.angle_gamma   90.00
#
_symmetry.space_group_name_H-M   'P 1'
#
loop_
_entity.id
_entity.type
_entity.pdbx_description
1 polymer ?
#
loop_
_entity_poly.entity_id
_entity_poly.type
_entity_poly.pdbx_seq_one_letter_code
_entity_poly.pdbx_strand_id
1 'polypeptide(L)'
;MGLCLTKLEVSLTKVDEQQLIAENFIKLSANLGKSGKNEIFLWYKLEQVSTSAISRIQFSYNDNMAQGLIDAGFSKIEKSLNEGASGDSIYLWYYVGPCSTECPIMEIDLTTGIKSEVAKCLAGWEKMSCNLNSGESYIHLWGKRFAQMYVSAITVTTTFEEHADLFKKNYNRVDKANNQNSVFIWYQLTNDEEDALRDLKVSVNKDEYRSYQAQGYTVVNKDLNVANEDNTINLWYKKDGPENPIKTVFVLTNKAAVEAFKEIGVNVIEKNLTGGKEGAIEYLYFTN
;
A
#
# COMPACT_ATOMS: atom_id res chain seq x y z
N MET A 1 -21.22 5.74 -17.39
CA MET A 1 -20.41 5.18 -16.29
C MET A 1 -19.43 4.19 -16.89
N GLY A 2 -18.18 4.20 -16.42
CA GLY A 2 -17.13 3.27 -16.86
C GLY A 2 -17.27 1.89 -16.22
N LEU A 3 -16.42 0.94 -16.64
CA LEU A 3 -16.30 -0.37 -16.01
C LEU A 3 -15.43 -0.26 -14.76
N CYS A 4 -15.90 -0.74 -13.61
CA CYS A 4 -15.13 -0.72 -12.36
C CYS A 4 -14.79 -2.13 -11.90
N LEU A 5 -13.77 -2.25 -11.06
CA LEU A 5 -13.43 -3.49 -10.37
C LEU A 5 -14.52 -3.87 -9.37
N THR A 6 -15.11 -5.07 -9.52
CA THR A 6 -16.18 -5.54 -8.62
C THR A 6 -15.84 -6.82 -7.87
N LYS A 7 -14.94 -7.64 -8.42
CA LYS A 7 -14.50 -8.90 -7.80
C LYS A 7 -13.03 -9.15 -8.02
N LEU A 8 -12.42 -9.81 -7.05
CA LEU A 8 -11.06 -10.32 -7.10
C LEU A 8 -11.09 -11.81 -6.74
N GLU A 9 -10.28 -12.59 -7.44
CA GLU A 9 -10.14 -14.02 -7.21
C GLU A 9 -8.69 -14.47 -7.40
N VAL A 10 -8.40 -15.67 -6.91
CA VAL A 10 -7.09 -16.33 -7.06
C VAL A 10 -7.32 -17.70 -7.68
N SER A 11 -6.46 -18.12 -8.60
CA SER A 11 -6.39 -19.51 -9.06
C SER A 11 -5.16 -20.20 -8.50
N LEU A 12 -5.31 -21.43 -8.00
CA LEU A 12 -4.19 -22.29 -7.59
C LEU A 12 -4.03 -23.50 -8.52
N THR A 13 -5.05 -23.79 -9.33
CA THR A 13 -5.13 -24.94 -10.23
C THR A 13 -5.68 -24.54 -11.60
N LYS A 14 -5.46 -25.39 -12.62
CA LYS A 14 -6.09 -25.20 -13.93
C LYS A 14 -7.62 -25.26 -13.90
N VAL A 15 -8.20 -25.98 -12.94
CA VAL A 15 -9.66 -26.05 -12.76
C VAL A 15 -10.19 -24.70 -12.30
N ASP A 16 -9.51 -24.04 -11.35
CA ASP A 16 -9.83 -22.67 -10.96
C ASP A 16 -9.76 -21.73 -12.17
N GLU A 17 -8.68 -21.79 -12.96
CA GLU A 17 -8.52 -20.93 -14.14
C GLU A 17 -9.68 -21.12 -15.13
N GLN A 18 -10.07 -22.37 -15.41
CA GLN A 18 -11.19 -22.67 -16.33
C GLN A 18 -12.52 -22.14 -15.81
N GLN A 19 -12.79 -22.25 -14.51
CA GLN A 19 -13.99 -21.70 -13.89
C GLN A 19 -14.01 -20.17 -13.99
N LEU A 20 -12.90 -19.51 -13.65
CA LEU A 20 -12.80 -18.05 -13.69
C LEU A 20 -12.93 -17.50 -15.12
N ILE A 21 -12.37 -18.20 -16.11
CA ILE A 21 -12.59 -17.89 -17.54
C ILE A 21 -14.08 -17.99 -17.89
N ALA A 22 -14.76 -19.07 -17.48
CA ALA A 22 -16.18 -19.25 -17.75
C ALA A 22 -17.05 -18.15 -17.10
N GLU A 23 -16.59 -17.60 -15.98
CA GLU A 23 -17.24 -16.50 -15.26
C GLU A 23 -16.83 -15.09 -15.76
N ASN A 24 -16.04 -15.02 -16.85
CA ASN A 24 -15.54 -13.79 -17.48
C ASN A 24 -14.61 -12.96 -16.58
N PHE A 25 -13.82 -13.61 -15.72
CA PHE A 25 -12.71 -12.95 -15.05
C PHE A 25 -11.54 -12.72 -16.01
N ILE A 26 -10.80 -11.65 -15.76
CA ILE A 26 -9.59 -11.27 -16.47
C ILE A 26 -8.39 -11.71 -15.63
N LYS A 27 -7.50 -12.50 -16.23
CA LYS A 27 -6.26 -12.97 -15.60
C LYS A 27 -5.18 -11.89 -15.62
N LEU A 28 -4.50 -11.65 -14.50
CA LEU A 28 -3.23 -10.91 -14.49
C LEU A 28 -2.08 -11.83 -14.92
N SER A 29 -1.17 -11.30 -15.73
CA SER A 29 -0.19 -12.12 -16.45
C SER A 29 0.95 -12.68 -15.58
N ALA A 30 1.19 -12.11 -14.39
CA ALA A 30 2.29 -12.54 -13.54
C ALA A 30 1.89 -13.73 -12.65
N ASN A 31 2.73 -14.77 -12.65
CA ASN A 31 2.61 -15.90 -11.74
C ASN A 31 3.20 -15.51 -10.37
N LEU A 32 2.38 -15.62 -9.32
CA LEU A 32 2.77 -15.34 -7.94
C LEU A 32 3.47 -16.52 -7.24
N GLY A 33 3.39 -17.73 -7.82
CA GLY A 33 3.94 -18.93 -7.24
C GLY A 33 5.47 -18.97 -7.18
N LYS A 34 5.99 -19.77 -6.24
CA LYS A 34 7.42 -19.91 -5.97
C LYS A 34 8.20 -20.41 -7.19
N SER A 35 9.14 -19.63 -7.71
CA SER A 35 10.02 -20.00 -8.83
C SER A 35 9.28 -20.61 -10.05
N GLY A 36 8.02 -20.23 -10.27
CA GLY A 36 7.16 -20.77 -11.33
C GLY A 36 6.72 -22.24 -11.16
N LYS A 37 6.99 -22.88 -10.01
CA LYS A 37 6.61 -24.28 -9.74
C LYS A 37 5.12 -24.45 -9.46
N ASN A 38 4.51 -23.46 -8.81
CA ASN A 38 3.07 -23.35 -8.62
C ASN A 38 2.56 -22.26 -9.55
N GLU A 39 1.42 -22.49 -10.18
CA GLU A 39 0.75 -21.51 -11.03
C GLU A 39 -0.32 -20.80 -10.21
N ILE A 40 0.08 -19.70 -9.57
CA ILE A 40 -0.81 -18.87 -8.77
C ILE A 40 -1.05 -17.57 -9.54
N PHE A 41 -2.30 -17.28 -9.89
CA PHE A 41 -2.65 -16.07 -10.62
C PHE A 41 -3.73 -15.28 -9.90
N LEU A 42 -3.63 -13.96 -9.98
CA LEU A 42 -4.70 -13.04 -9.60
C LEU A 42 -5.64 -12.81 -10.78
N TRP A 43 -6.91 -12.71 -10.44
CA TRP A 43 -8.00 -12.52 -11.38
C TRP A 43 -8.90 -11.40 -10.90
N TYR A 44 -9.51 -10.71 -11.84
CA TYR A 44 -10.45 -9.65 -11.53
C TYR A 44 -11.62 -9.59 -12.48
N LYS A 45 -12.72 -9.01 -12.02
CA LYS A 45 -13.90 -8.77 -12.84
C LYS A 45 -14.18 -7.28 -12.95
N LEU A 46 -14.42 -6.86 -14.19
CA LEU A 46 -14.87 -5.50 -14.52
C LEU A 46 -16.33 -5.53 -14.91
N GLU A 47 -17.14 -4.72 -14.24
CA GLU A 47 -18.57 -4.64 -14.50
C GLU A 47 -19.02 -3.18 -14.55
N GLN A 48 -20.14 -2.90 -15.23
CA GLN A 48 -20.76 -1.59 -15.15
C GLN A 48 -21.37 -1.42 -13.78
N VAL A 49 -20.78 -0.55 -12.97
CA VAL A 49 -21.25 -0.32 -11.59
C VAL A 49 -22.23 0.85 -11.56
N SER A 50 -23.36 0.65 -10.87
CA SER A 50 -24.34 1.70 -10.61
C SER A 50 -24.26 2.28 -9.18
N THR A 51 -23.78 1.52 -8.18
CA THR A 51 -23.84 1.97 -6.77
C THR A 51 -22.61 1.66 -5.91
N SER A 52 -21.89 0.55 -6.15
CA SER A 52 -20.76 0.14 -5.30
C SER A 52 -19.72 -0.67 -6.07
N ALA A 53 -18.44 -0.43 -5.78
CA ALA A 53 -17.30 -1.09 -6.42
C ALA A 53 -16.20 -1.37 -5.40
N ILE A 54 -15.20 -2.17 -5.78
CA ILE A 54 -13.99 -2.32 -4.98
C ILE A 54 -13.27 -0.97 -4.94
N SER A 55 -13.13 -0.40 -3.74
CA SER A 55 -12.43 0.87 -3.52
C SER A 55 -11.11 0.70 -2.78
N ARG A 56 -10.91 -0.41 -2.05
CA ARG A 56 -9.70 -0.68 -1.28
C ARG A 56 -9.29 -2.13 -1.39
N ILE A 57 -7.99 -2.35 -1.49
CA ILE A 57 -7.33 -3.66 -1.46
C ILE A 57 -6.31 -3.61 -0.33
N GLN A 58 -6.25 -4.66 0.48
CA GLN A 58 -5.36 -4.81 1.63
C GLN A 58 -4.84 -6.24 1.72
N PHE A 59 -3.77 -6.45 2.46
CA PHE A 59 -3.16 -7.77 2.62
C PHE A 59 -3.03 -8.15 4.10
N SER A 60 -3.01 -9.43 4.41
CA SER A 60 -2.67 -9.92 5.75
C SER A 60 -1.57 -10.95 5.68
N TYR A 61 -0.64 -10.87 6.62
CA TYR A 61 0.52 -11.76 6.74
C TYR A 61 0.50 -12.54 8.07
N ASN A 62 -0.48 -12.26 8.93
CA ASN A 62 -0.73 -12.96 10.18
C ASN A 62 -2.17 -12.70 10.64
N ASP A 63 -2.61 -13.45 11.65
CA ASP A 63 -3.98 -13.41 12.15
C ASP A 63 -4.37 -12.05 12.75
N ASN A 64 -3.45 -11.34 13.40
CA ASN A 64 -3.74 -10.01 13.96
C ASN A 64 -4.03 -8.98 12.86
N MET A 65 -3.31 -9.05 11.74
CA MET A 65 -3.60 -8.20 10.58
C MET A 65 -4.94 -8.57 9.94
N ALA A 66 -5.28 -9.85 9.88
CA ALA A 66 -6.56 -10.34 9.37
C ALA A 66 -7.73 -9.87 10.24
N GLN A 67 -7.59 -9.92 11.57
CA GLN A 67 -8.66 -9.55 12.50
C GLN A 67 -9.13 -8.10 12.29
N GLY A 68 -8.20 -7.15 12.14
CA GLY A 68 -8.56 -5.75 11.87
C GLY A 68 -9.33 -5.55 10.54
N LEU A 69 -9.05 -6.38 9.53
CA LEU A 69 -9.74 -6.35 8.23
C LEU A 69 -11.15 -6.98 8.33
N ILE A 70 -11.27 -8.10 9.05
CA ILE A 70 -12.55 -8.75 9.36
C ILE A 70 -13.47 -7.77 10.08
N ASP A 71 -12.98 -7.15 11.16
CA ASP A 71 -13.75 -6.22 11.99
C ASP A 71 -14.15 -4.94 11.25
N ALA A 72 -13.44 -4.59 10.18
CA ALA A 72 -13.75 -3.48 9.29
C ALA A 72 -14.63 -3.86 8.08
N GLY A 73 -15.02 -5.14 7.94
CA GLY A 73 -15.92 -5.61 6.89
C GLY A 73 -15.25 -5.84 5.53
N PHE A 74 -13.94 -6.06 5.49
CA PHE A 74 -13.26 -6.49 4.27
C PHE A 74 -13.60 -7.95 3.96
N SER A 75 -13.68 -8.26 2.67
CA SER A 75 -13.85 -9.63 2.17
C SER A 75 -12.49 -10.27 1.91
N LYS A 76 -12.26 -11.45 2.49
CA LYS A 76 -11.05 -12.26 2.28
C LYS A 76 -11.19 -13.09 1.00
N ILE A 77 -10.11 -13.23 0.25
CA ILE A 77 -9.96 -14.35 -0.70
C ILE A 77 -9.30 -15.50 0.05
N GLU A 78 -9.99 -16.64 0.16
CA GLU A 78 -9.56 -17.78 1.00
C GLU A 78 -8.34 -18.55 0.47
N LYS A 79 -7.80 -18.15 -0.68
CA LYS A 79 -6.63 -18.75 -1.32
C LYS A 79 -5.38 -17.91 -1.03
N SER A 80 -4.34 -18.58 -0.54
CA SER A 80 -3.06 -17.92 -0.24
C SER A 80 -2.33 -17.52 -1.52
N LEU A 81 -1.78 -16.31 -1.55
CA LEU A 81 -1.00 -15.79 -2.69
C LEU A 81 0.40 -16.41 -2.79
N ASN A 82 0.88 -17.00 -1.71
CA ASN A 82 2.17 -17.67 -1.64
C ASN A 82 2.01 -19.17 -1.31
N GLU A 83 0.92 -19.79 -1.76
CA GLU A 83 0.65 -21.22 -1.56
C GLU A 83 1.86 -22.09 -1.98
N GLY A 84 2.30 -22.96 -1.07
CA GLY A 84 3.47 -23.82 -1.26
C GLY A 84 4.84 -23.13 -1.12
N ALA A 85 4.88 -21.85 -0.76
CA ALA A 85 6.10 -21.18 -0.30
C ALA A 85 6.34 -21.42 1.20
N SER A 86 7.56 -21.18 1.66
CA SER A 86 7.90 -21.12 3.09
C SER A 86 7.56 -19.75 3.66
N GLY A 87 7.13 -19.70 4.92
CA GLY A 87 6.78 -18.47 5.63
C GLY A 87 5.27 -18.36 5.89
N ASP A 88 4.84 -17.21 6.39
CA ASP A 88 3.43 -16.96 6.69
C ASP A 88 2.61 -16.83 5.41
N SER A 89 1.35 -17.26 5.48
CA SER A 89 0.41 -17.16 4.36
C SER A 89 0.04 -15.71 4.09
N ILE A 90 0.03 -15.33 2.82
CA ILE A 90 -0.35 -13.99 2.37
C ILE A 90 -1.77 -14.08 1.80
N TYR A 91 -2.72 -13.38 2.42
CA TYR A 91 -4.09 -13.29 1.93
C TYR A 91 -4.42 -11.89 1.40
N LEU A 92 -5.16 -11.86 0.30
CA LEU A 92 -5.73 -10.63 -0.27
C LEU A 92 -7.10 -10.37 0.32
N TRP A 93 -7.36 -9.10 0.62
CA TRP A 93 -8.61 -8.59 1.13
C TRP A 93 -9.08 -7.41 0.29
N TYR A 94 -10.39 -7.27 0.12
CA TYR A 94 -10.96 -6.14 -0.59
C TYR A 94 -12.22 -5.61 0.10
N TYR A 95 -12.45 -4.31 -0.06
CA TYR A 95 -13.63 -3.63 0.43
C TYR A 95 -14.46 -3.11 -0.73
N VAL A 96 -15.74 -3.48 -0.77
CA VAL A 96 -16.72 -2.95 -1.71
C VAL A 96 -17.44 -1.78 -1.05
N GLY A 97 -17.19 -0.59 -1.56
CA GLY A 97 -17.68 0.67 -0.99
C GLY A 97 -18.69 1.38 -1.90
N PRO A 98 -19.53 2.28 -1.36
CA PRO A 98 -20.45 3.09 -2.16
C PRO A 98 -19.69 4.10 -3.02
N CYS A 99 -19.96 4.16 -4.32
CA CYS A 99 -19.29 5.08 -5.25
C CYS A 99 -19.55 6.58 -4.95
N SER A 100 -20.50 6.90 -4.07
CA SER A 100 -20.81 8.26 -3.63
C SER A 100 -19.84 8.78 -2.55
N THR A 101 -19.16 7.89 -1.84
CA THR A 101 -18.27 8.23 -0.71
C THR A 101 -16.87 7.64 -0.87
N GLU A 102 -16.71 6.70 -1.79
CA GLU A 102 -15.46 5.98 -2.06
C GLU A 102 -15.09 6.13 -3.53
N CYS A 103 -13.81 6.27 -3.83
CA CYS A 103 -13.33 6.28 -5.21
C CYS A 103 -13.02 4.85 -5.69
N PRO A 104 -13.76 4.33 -6.68
CA PRO A 104 -13.54 2.98 -7.21
C PRO A 104 -12.15 2.79 -7.80
N ILE A 105 -11.65 1.56 -7.72
CA ILE A 105 -10.52 1.07 -8.51
C ILE A 105 -11.08 0.60 -9.87
N MET A 106 -10.49 1.09 -10.95
CA MET A 106 -10.94 0.82 -12.33
C MET A 106 -10.12 -0.27 -12.99
N GLU A 107 -8.82 -0.31 -12.68
CA GLU A 107 -7.88 -1.24 -13.25
C GLU A 107 -6.87 -1.67 -12.18
N ILE A 108 -6.39 -2.90 -12.29
CA ILE A 108 -5.26 -3.40 -11.51
C ILE A 108 -4.24 -4.05 -12.42
N ASP A 109 -2.98 -4.06 -12.01
CA ASP A 109 -1.90 -4.72 -12.74
C ASP A 109 -0.77 -5.17 -11.79
N LEU A 110 0.09 -6.06 -12.28
CA LEU A 110 1.25 -6.55 -11.56
C LEU A 110 2.55 -6.09 -12.24
N THR A 111 3.50 -5.63 -11.45
CA THR A 111 4.87 -5.35 -11.90
C THR A 111 5.81 -6.40 -11.37
N THR A 112 6.74 -6.89 -12.19
CA THR A 112 7.75 -7.91 -11.83
C THR A 112 9.17 -7.35 -11.74
N GLY A 113 9.36 -6.03 -11.80
CA GLY A 113 10.67 -5.40 -11.79
C GLY A 113 10.62 -3.88 -11.65
N ILE A 114 11.75 -3.28 -11.27
CA ILE A 114 11.85 -1.83 -10.98
C ILE A 114 11.44 -0.98 -12.18
N LYS A 115 11.85 -1.35 -13.41
CA LYS A 115 11.52 -0.58 -14.62
C LYS A 115 10.00 -0.49 -14.85
N SER A 116 9.25 -1.57 -14.62
CA SER A 116 7.79 -1.55 -14.78
C SER A 116 7.11 -0.81 -13.62
N GLU A 117 7.66 -0.83 -12.41
CA GLU A 117 7.18 0.02 -11.31
C GLU A 117 7.34 1.50 -11.59
N VAL A 118 8.51 1.93 -12.06
CA VAL A 118 8.78 3.32 -12.43
C VAL A 118 7.80 3.77 -13.52
N ALA A 119 7.53 2.92 -14.51
CA ALA A 119 6.55 3.22 -15.56
C ALA A 119 5.12 3.35 -15.03
N LYS A 120 4.71 2.48 -14.08
CA LYS A 120 3.39 2.57 -13.42
C LYS A 120 3.25 3.83 -12.58
N CYS A 121 4.30 4.17 -11.81
CA CYS A 121 4.37 5.39 -11.02
C CYS A 121 4.19 6.64 -11.90
N LEU A 122 4.95 6.75 -13.00
CA LEU A 122 4.81 7.86 -13.96
C LEU A 122 3.42 7.94 -14.61
N ALA A 123 2.76 6.81 -14.79
CA ALA A 123 1.41 6.73 -15.34
C ALA A 123 0.30 7.02 -14.30
N GLY A 124 0.65 7.41 -13.07
CA GLY A 124 -0.29 7.77 -12.00
C GLY A 124 -0.98 6.57 -11.35
N TRP A 125 -0.38 5.38 -11.42
CA TRP A 125 -0.90 4.21 -10.71
C TRP A 125 -0.45 4.22 -9.25
N GLU A 126 -1.31 3.72 -8.36
CA GLU A 126 -1.06 3.58 -6.93
C GLU A 126 -0.51 2.19 -6.62
N LYS A 127 0.58 2.11 -5.85
CA LYS A 127 1.14 0.85 -5.37
C LYS A 127 0.33 0.39 -4.15
N MET A 128 -0.22 -0.83 -4.21
CA MET A 128 -1.19 -1.32 -3.22
C MET A 128 -0.67 -2.42 -2.32
N SER A 129 0.48 -3.02 -2.63
CA SER A 129 1.03 -4.14 -1.89
C SER A 129 2.52 -3.97 -1.63
N CYS A 130 3.04 -4.62 -0.58
CA CYS A 130 4.46 -4.94 -0.55
C CYS A 130 4.75 -6.07 -1.56
N ASN A 131 5.97 -6.61 -1.52
CA ASN A 131 6.32 -7.72 -2.39
C ASN A 131 5.40 -8.92 -2.10
N LEU A 132 4.66 -9.39 -3.11
CA LEU A 132 3.67 -10.46 -3.02
C LEU A 132 4.26 -11.86 -3.10
N ASN A 133 5.56 -11.97 -3.39
CA ASN A 133 6.27 -13.24 -3.39
C ASN A 133 7.40 -13.15 -2.38
N SER A 134 7.47 -14.07 -1.41
CA SER A 134 8.29 -14.09 -0.18
C SER A 134 9.81 -13.86 -0.39
N GLY A 135 10.22 -12.70 -0.93
CA GLY A 135 11.60 -12.31 -1.22
C GLY A 135 12.22 -12.86 -2.51
N GLU A 136 11.64 -13.89 -3.15
CA GLU A 136 12.27 -14.58 -4.28
C GLU A 136 12.04 -13.92 -5.65
N SER A 137 10.90 -13.25 -5.83
CA SER A 137 10.64 -12.44 -7.03
C SER A 137 10.04 -11.09 -6.62
N TYR A 138 10.23 -10.06 -7.44
CA TYR A 138 9.87 -8.67 -7.12
C TYR A 138 8.50 -8.34 -7.72
N ILE A 139 7.41 -8.81 -7.07
CA ILE A 139 6.04 -8.68 -7.59
C ILE A 139 5.21 -7.74 -6.72
N HIS A 140 4.63 -6.70 -7.32
CA HIS A 140 3.76 -5.76 -6.61
C HIS A 140 2.48 -5.51 -7.37
N LEU A 141 1.39 -5.35 -6.63
CA LEU A 141 0.08 -4.97 -7.14
C LEU A 141 -0.03 -3.45 -7.23
N TRP A 142 -0.55 -3.00 -8.36
CA TRP A 142 -0.87 -1.61 -8.63
C TRP A 142 -2.35 -1.48 -8.98
N GLY A 143 -2.94 -0.34 -8.66
CA GLY A 143 -4.29 -0.01 -9.10
C GLY A 143 -4.41 1.41 -9.62
N LYS A 144 -5.38 1.61 -10.50
CA LYS A 144 -5.74 2.91 -11.06
C LYS A 144 -7.15 3.26 -10.64
N ARG A 145 -7.33 4.43 -10.03
CA ARG A 145 -8.62 4.90 -9.53
C ARG A 145 -9.41 5.64 -10.60
N PHE A 146 -10.72 5.74 -10.38
CA PHE A 146 -11.64 6.45 -11.28
C PHE A 146 -11.32 7.94 -11.38
N ALA A 147 -10.97 8.57 -10.26
CA ALA A 147 -10.58 9.95 -10.16
C ALA A 147 -9.20 10.08 -9.51
N GLN A 148 -8.57 11.24 -9.71
CA GLN A 148 -7.37 11.60 -8.96
C GLN A 148 -7.72 11.70 -7.48
N MET A 149 -6.90 11.05 -6.65
CA MET A 149 -6.99 11.13 -5.20
C MET A 149 -5.71 11.73 -4.64
N TYR A 150 -5.82 12.36 -3.49
CA TYR A 150 -4.73 12.97 -2.76
C TYR A 150 -4.70 12.43 -1.33
N VAL A 151 -3.54 12.37 -0.72
CA VAL A 151 -3.39 12.02 0.69
C VAL A 151 -3.80 13.22 1.52
N SER A 152 -4.85 13.12 2.34
CA SER A 152 -5.33 14.20 3.22
C SER A 152 -4.88 14.09 4.66
N ALA A 153 -4.56 12.87 5.10
CA ALA A 153 -4.09 12.61 6.45
C ALA A 153 -3.09 11.45 6.47
N ILE A 154 -2.19 11.49 7.44
CA ILE A 154 -1.21 10.44 7.70
C ILE A 154 -1.15 10.19 9.21
N THR A 155 -1.11 8.93 9.60
CA THR A 155 -0.95 8.52 11.00
C THR A 155 -0.12 7.25 11.11
N VAL A 156 0.22 6.89 12.34
CA VAL A 156 1.03 5.73 12.67
C VAL A 156 0.36 4.96 13.79
N THR A 157 0.41 3.64 13.74
CA THR A 157 0.07 2.77 14.88
C THR A 157 1.27 1.92 15.27
N THR A 158 1.32 1.54 16.54
CA THR A 158 2.35 0.63 17.09
C THR A 158 1.76 -0.69 17.58
N THR A 159 0.44 -0.89 17.42
CA THR A 159 -0.31 -2.07 17.83
C THR A 159 -1.42 -2.36 16.81
N PHE A 160 -2.00 -3.55 16.90
CA PHE A 160 -3.11 -4.00 16.04
C PHE A 160 -4.48 -3.47 16.48
N GLU A 161 -4.62 -3.01 17.72
CA GLU A 161 -5.91 -2.62 18.33
C GLU A 161 -6.60 -1.47 17.57
N GLU A 162 -5.81 -0.55 17.01
CA GLU A 162 -6.32 0.62 16.29
C GLU A 162 -6.68 0.31 14.81
N HIS A 163 -6.33 -0.88 14.29
CA HIS A 163 -6.43 -1.19 12.85
C HIS A 163 -7.88 -1.16 12.36
N ALA A 164 -8.80 -1.81 13.07
CA ALA A 164 -10.20 -1.90 12.66
C ALA A 164 -10.84 -0.50 12.58
N ASP A 165 -10.57 0.36 13.56
CA ASP A 165 -11.10 1.72 13.61
C ASP A 165 -10.52 2.60 12.49
N LEU A 166 -9.23 2.47 12.20
CA LEU A 166 -8.59 3.19 11.09
C LEU A 166 -9.16 2.77 9.74
N PHE A 167 -9.34 1.47 9.51
CA PHE A 167 -10.01 0.98 8.31
C PHE A 167 -11.46 1.50 8.19
N LYS A 168 -12.23 1.52 9.28
CA LYS A 168 -13.59 2.09 9.29
C LYS A 168 -13.60 3.60 9.01
N LYS A 169 -12.52 4.31 9.34
CA LYS A 169 -12.30 5.73 9.03
C LYS A 169 -11.64 5.96 7.67
N ASN A 170 -11.65 4.96 6.79
CA ASN A 170 -11.12 5.03 5.43
C ASN A 170 -9.62 5.29 5.31
N TYR A 171 -8.85 4.95 6.35
CA TYR A 171 -7.41 4.87 6.22
C TYR A 171 -7.01 3.60 5.44
N ASN A 172 -5.99 3.76 4.60
CA ASN A 172 -5.26 2.70 3.94
C ASN A 172 -3.96 2.48 4.70
N ARG A 173 -3.62 1.22 4.96
CA ARG A 173 -2.34 0.87 5.53
C ARG A 173 -1.30 0.82 4.42
N VAL A 174 -0.10 1.34 4.69
CA VAL A 174 1.07 1.11 3.85
C VAL A 174 1.63 -0.27 4.18
N ASP A 175 1.63 -1.17 3.22
CA ASP A 175 2.19 -2.51 3.42
C ASP A 175 3.72 -2.51 3.36
N LYS A 176 4.33 -3.33 4.23
CA LYS A 176 5.78 -3.54 4.29
C LYS A 176 6.10 -5.03 4.41
N ALA A 177 7.26 -5.43 3.88
CA ALA A 177 7.68 -6.83 3.79
C ALA A 177 8.07 -7.44 5.15
N ASN A 178 8.41 -6.62 6.15
CA ASN A 178 8.80 -7.09 7.48
C ASN A 178 7.89 -6.48 8.57
N ASN A 179 6.81 -7.18 8.89
CA ASN A 179 5.86 -6.78 9.94
C ASN A 179 6.28 -7.23 11.35
N GLN A 180 7.52 -7.68 11.56
CA GLN A 180 8.02 -7.99 12.90
C GLN A 180 8.15 -6.74 13.79
N ASN A 181 8.28 -5.55 13.19
CA ASN A 181 8.21 -4.29 13.91
C ASN A 181 6.77 -3.78 13.90
N SER A 182 6.19 -3.55 15.07
CA SER A 182 4.78 -3.20 15.31
C SER A 182 4.30 -1.85 14.74
N VAL A 183 5.14 -1.15 13.97
CA VAL A 183 4.85 0.18 13.42
C VAL A 183 4.17 0.07 12.05
N PHE A 184 3.01 0.68 11.91
CA PHE A 184 2.29 0.75 10.63
C PHE A 184 2.04 2.20 10.26
N ILE A 185 2.34 2.56 9.01
CA ILE A 185 2.00 3.88 8.45
C ILE A 185 0.63 3.76 7.79
N TRP A 186 -0.21 4.75 8.00
CA TRP A 186 -1.57 4.81 7.49
C TRP A 186 -1.80 6.15 6.82
N TYR A 187 -2.57 6.15 5.74
CA TYR A 187 -2.96 7.38 5.07
C TYR A 187 -4.42 7.36 4.66
N GLN A 188 -5.05 8.53 4.67
CA GLN A 188 -6.41 8.72 4.17
C GLN A 188 -6.37 9.44 2.83
N LEU A 189 -7.28 9.08 1.93
CA LEU A 189 -7.41 9.71 0.62
C LEU A 189 -8.60 10.68 0.58
N THR A 190 -8.46 11.73 -0.22
CA THR A 190 -9.50 12.71 -0.55
C THR A 190 -9.46 13.02 -2.05
N ASN A 191 -10.56 13.52 -2.60
CA ASN A 191 -10.59 14.16 -3.93
C ASN A 191 -10.58 15.70 -3.83
N ASP A 192 -10.57 16.25 -2.62
CA ASP A 192 -10.44 17.68 -2.36
C ASP A 192 -8.96 18.06 -2.30
N GLU A 193 -8.52 18.87 -3.25
CA GLU A 193 -7.14 19.31 -3.35
C GLU A 193 -6.72 20.20 -2.17
N GLU A 194 -7.65 20.96 -1.61
CA GLU A 194 -7.38 21.92 -0.52
C GLU A 194 -7.17 21.20 0.82
N ASP A 195 -7.71 19.99 0.99
CA ASP A 195 -7.52 19.19 2.20
C ASP A 195 -6.26 18.31 2.15
N ALA A 196 -5.57 18.28 1.01
CA ALA A 196 -4.43 17.41 0.76
C ALA A 196 -3.17 17.84 1.53
N LEU A 197 -2.36 16.85 1.92
CA LEU A 197 -0.99 17.05 2.36
C LEU A 197 -0.13 17.47 1.16
N ARG A 198 0.87 18.31 1.38
CA ARG A 198 1.78 18.82 0.34
C ARG A 198 3.24 18.39 0.53
N ASP A 199 3.65 18.14 1.78
CA ASP A 199 5.01 17.65 2.06
C ASP A 199 5.03 16.66 3.24
N LEU A 200 6.01 15.76 3.21
CA LEU A 200 6.35 14.82 4.28
C LEU A 200 7.84 14.91 4.63
N LYS A 201 8.15 14.83 5.92
CA LYS A 201 9.53 14.79 6.43
C LYS A 201 9.68 13.75 7.53
N VAL A 202 10.91 13.30 7.76
CA VAL A 202 11.26 12.43 8.89
C VAL A 202 12.44 13.04 9.63
N SER A 203 12.29 13.25 10.93
CA SER A 203 13.39 13.68 11.82
C SER A 203 13.91 12.51 12.62
N VAL A 204 15.24 12.37 12.70
CA VAL A 204 15.96 11.36 13.48
C VAL A 204 16.86 11.96 14.57
N ASN A 205 16.78 13.28 14.77
CA ASN A 205 17.52 13.98 15.81
C ASN A 205 16.78 15.26 16.25
N LYS A 206 17.26 15.87 17.35
CA LYS A 206 16.64 17.05 17.97
C LYS A 206 16.70 18.31 17.09
N ASP A 207 17.74 18.45 16.28
CA ASP A 207 17.91 19.64 15.43
C ASP A 207 16.93 19.61 14.25
N GLU A 208 16.77 18.44 13.61
CA GLU A 208 15.74 18.22 12.60
C GLU A 208 14.33 18.41 13.17
N TYR A 209 14.06 17.86 14.35
CA TYR A 209 12.77 18.04 15.05
C TYR A 209 12.44 19.53 15.23
N ARG A 210 13.37 20.30 15.83
CA ARG A 210 13.19 21.74 16.08
C ARG A 210 13.05 22.52 14.77
N SER A 211 13.81 22.15 13.75
CA SER A 211 13.77 22.78 12.44
C SER A 211 12.41 22.58 11.76
N TYR A 212 11.88 21.36 11.73
CA TYR A 212 10.57 21.09 11.10
C TYR A 212 9.43 21.75 11.88
N GLN A 213 9.50 21.73 13.21
CA GLN A 213 8.56 22.47 14.05
C GLN A 213 8.57 23.97 13.73
N ALA A 214 9.75 24.59 13.63
CA ALA A 214 9.88 26.01 13.29
C ALA A 214 9.41 26.35 11.87
N GLN A 215 9.44 25.39 10.95
CA GLN A 215 8.93 25.52 9.57
C GLN A 215 7.42 25.29 9.46
N GLY A 216 6.72 25.07 10.58
CA GLY A 216 5.27 24.88 10.63
C GLY A 216 4.81 23.49 10.21
N TYR A 217 5.67 22.47 10.28
CA TYR A 217 5.24 21.08 10.09
C TYR A 217 4.48 20.59 11.33
N THR A 218 3.52 19.71 11.09
CA THR A 218 2.81 18.99 12.15
C THR A 218 3.40 17.60 12.32
N VAL A 219 3.72 17.23 13.57
CA VAL A 219 4.25 15.91 13.90
C VAL A 219 3.12 14.88 13.98
N VAL A 220 3.35 13.69 13.45
CA VAL A 220 2.51 12.52 13.70
C VAL A 220 2.86 12.01 15.10
N ASN A 221 1.88 11.99 16.00
CA ASN A 221 2.08 11.78 17.44
C ASN A 221 2.34 10.31 17.83
N LYS A 222 3.34 9.67 17.20
CA LYS A 222 3.88 8.34 17.53
C LYS A 222 5.33 8.24 17.07
N ASP A 223 6.16 7.57 17.86
CA ASP A 223 7.52 7.23 17.48
C ASP A 223 7.52 6.06 16.48
N LEU A 224 8.21 6.24 15.35
CA LEU A 224 8.44 5.18 14.37
C LEU A 224 9.50 4.17 14.84
N ASN A 225 10.25 4.48 15.90
CA ASN A 225 11.28 3.61 16.47
C ASN A 225 10.88 3.04 17.82
N VAL A 226 10.06 1.99 17.84
CA VAL A 226 9.66 1.28 19.07
C VAL A 226 10.77 0.47 19.73
N ALA A 227 11.95 0.38 19.11
CA ALA A 227 13.02 -0.51 19.55
C ALA A 227 14.17 0.17 20.30
N ASN A 228 14.25 1.50 20.29
CA ASN A 228 15.33 2.23 20.93
C ASN A 228 14.81 3.57 21.49
N GLU A 229 14.60 3.62 22.80
CA GLU A 229 14.07 4.78 23.53
C GLU A 229 14.99 6.01 23.45
N ASP A 230 16.27 5.82 23.14
CA ASP A 230 17.24 6.92 23.04
C ASP A 230 17.24 7.63 21.67
N ASN A 231 16.50 7.10 20.68
CA ASN A 231 16.48 7.66 19.33
C ASN A 231 15.07 7.68 18.71
N THR A 232 14.35 8.78 18.95
CA THR A 232 13.00 8.98 18.41
C THR A 232 13.02 9.29 16.92
N ILE A 233 12.24 8.56 16.13
CA ILE A 233 12.01 8.83 14.72
C ILE A 233 10.59 9.38 14.57
N ASN A 234 10.48 10.64 14.12
CA ASN A 234 9.19 11.30 13.99
C ASN A 234 8.85 11.55 12.52
N LEU A 235 7.62 11.21 12.13
CA LEU A 235 7.04 11.56 10.84
C LEU A 235 6.34 12.91 10.95
N TRP A 236 6.51 13.74 9.92
CA TRP A 236 5.96 15.08 9.86
C TRP A 236 5.22 15.29 8.55
N TYR A 237 4.17 16.09 8.60
CA TYR A 237 3.43 16.51 7.41
C TYR A 237 3.16 18.00 7.39
N LYS A 238 2.86 18.52 6.21
CA LYS A 238 2.42 19.89 6.00
C LYS A 238 1.29 19.93 4.97
N LYS A 239 0.25 20.73 5.23
CA LYS A 239 -0.88 20.97 4.31
C LYS A 239 -0.69 22.23 3.47
N ASP A 240 -0.02 23.23 4.03
CA ASP A 240 0.23 24.52 3.36
C ASP A 240 1.61 24.53 2.70
N GLY A 241 1.70 25.05 1.48
CA GLY A 241 2.98 25.16 0.76
C GLY A 241 2.81 25.35 -0.74
N PRO A 242 3.85 25.78 -1.45
CA PRO A 242 3.84 25.90 -2.91
C PRO A 242 3.86 24.52 -3.62
N GLU A 243 4.11 23.43 -2.90
CA GLU A 243 4.20 22.09 -3.46
C GLU A 243 2.82 21.59 -3.92
N ASN A 244 2.85 20.73 -4.93
CA ASN A 244 1.63 20.06 -5.40
C ASN A 244 1.10 19.09 -4.32
N PRO A 245 -0.21 18.79 -4.30
CA PRO A 245 -0.81 17.80 -3.41
C PRO A 245 -0.17 16.42 -3.51
N ILE A 246 0.09 15.76 -2.39
CA ILE A 246 0.60 14.40 -2.37
C ILE A 246 -0.47 13.44 -2.89
N LYS A 247 -0.11 12.58 -3.84
CA LYS A 247 -1.00 11.59 -4.47
C LYS A 247 -0.84 10.19 -3.90
N THR A 248 0.38 9.79 -3.55
CA THR A 248 0.67 8.45 -3.02
C THR A 248 1.71 8.52 -1.93
N VAL A 249 1.66 7.58 -0.98
CA VAL A 249 2.70 7.34 0.03
C VAL A 249 2.96 5.84 0.09
N PHE A 250 4.22 5.42 0.04
CA PHE A 250 4.56 4.00 0.15
C PHE A 250 6.01 3.79 0.64
N VAL A 251 6.37 2.55 1.02
CA VAL A 251 7.71 2.20 1.51
C VAL A 251 8.52 1.44 0.45
N LEU A 252 9.77 1.84 0.25
CA LEU A 252 10.78 1.13 -0.55
C LEU A 252 11.76 0.41 0.39
N THR A 253 12.06 -0.84 0.06
CA THR A 253 13.05 -1.66 0.79
C THR A 253 14.26 -2.04 -0.07
N ASN A 254 14.23 -1.67 -1.36
CA ASN A 254 15.28 -1.99 -2.32
C ASN A 254 16.03 -0.71 -2.73
N LYS A 255 17.34 -0.66 -2.46
CA LYS A 255 18.19 0.49 -2.80
C LYS A 255 18.20 0.81 -4.31
N ALA A 256 18.18 -0.19 -5.18
CA ALA A 256 18.10 0.06 -6.62
C ALA A 256 16.77 0.69 -7.04
N ALA A 257 15.68 0.38 -6.33
CA ALA A 257 14.39 1.03 -6.55
C ALA A 257 14.43 2.49 -6.07
N VAL A 258 15.08 2.79 -4.95
CA VAL A 258 15.25 4.16 -4.45
C VAL A 258 15.87 5.07 -5.52
N GLU A 259 17.00 4.66 -6.11
CA GLU A 259 17.66 5.48 -7.13
C GLU A 259 16.78 5.65 -8.38
N ALA A 260 16.16 4.57 -8.85
CA ALA A 260 15.30 4.63 -10.04
C ALA A 260 14.07 5.53 -9.87
N PHE A 261 13.49 5.59 -8.65
CA PHE A 261 12.38 6.49 -8.35
C PHE A 261 12.84 7.94 -8.23
N LYS A 262 14.02 8.19 -7.67
CA LYS A 262 14.61 9.54 -7.62
C LYS A 262 14.91 10.09 -9.02
N GLU A 263 15.37 9.25 -9.95
CA GLU A 263 15.64 9.62 -11.34
C GLU A 263 14.41 10.17 -12.07
N ILE A 264 13.21 9.74 -11.69
CA ILE A 264 11.95 10.24 -12.25
C ILE A 264 11.31 11.37 -11.42
N GLY A 265 12.04 11.93 -10.45
CA GLY A 265 11.60 13.07 -9.64
C GLY A 265 10.66 12.71 -8.49
N VAL A 266 10.57 11.43 -8.10
CA VAL A 266 9.79 11.03 -6.91
C VAL A 266 10.53 11.44 -5.64
N ASN A 267 9.80 11.97 -4.67
CA ASN A 267 10.35 12.34 -3.37
C ASN A 267 10.60 11.09 -2.53
N VAL A 268 11.87 10.80 -2.25
CA VAL A 268 12.28 9.70 -1.36
C VAL A 268 12.91 10.29 -0.11
N ILE A 269 12.40 9.90 1.05
CA ILE A 269 12.94 10.27 2.36
C ILE A 269 14.03 9.26 2.74
N GLU A 270 15.28 9.66 2.56
CA GLU A 270 16.48 8.85 2.84
C GLU A 270 16.81 8.80 4.34
N LYS A 271 15.83 8.39 5.15
CA LYS A 271 15.98 8.18 6.59
C LYS A 271 15.58 6.74 6.90
N ASN A 272 16.43 6.03 7.65
CA ASN A 272 16.12 4.67 8.03
C ASN A 272 14.96 4.66 9.04
N LEU A 273 13.79 4.17 8.63
CA LEU A 273 12.61 4.09 9.48
C LEU A 273 12.71 3.00 10.56
N THR A 274 13.72 2.12 10.50
CA THR A 274 13.87 0.97 11.42
C THR A 274 14.89 1.18 12.55
N GLY A 275 15.38 2.42 12.75
CA GLY A 275 16.21 2.76 13.91
C GLY A 275 17.59 2.08 13.96
N GLY A 276 18.08 1.55 12.82
CA GLY A 276 19.45 1.01 12.71
C GLY A 276 19.63 -0.45 13.15
N LYS A 277 18.56 -1.22 13.36
CA LYS A 277 18.69 -2.68 13.51
C LYS A 277 19.20 -3.32 12.20
N GLU A 278 20.05 -4.34 12.32
CA GLU A 278 20.44 -5.18 11.18
C GLU A 278 19.18 -5.76 10.51
N GLY A 279 18.92 -5.30 9.28
CA GLY A 279 17.71 -5.58 8.52
C GLY A 279 17.66 -4.74 7.23
N ALA A 280 16.63 -4.96 6.41
CA ALA A 280 16.41 -4.16 5.20
C ALA A 280 16.11 -2.71 5.58
N ILE A 281 16.85 -1.76 4.98
CA ILE A 281 16.59 -0.33 5.17
C ILE A 281 15.26 0.02 4.50
N GLU A 282 14.36 0.63 5.26
CA GLU A 282 13.05 1.08 4.77
C GLU A 282 13.11 2.59 4.51
N TYR A 283 12.67 3.00 3.32
CA TYR A 283 12.60 4.39 2.87
C TYR A 283 11.15 4.75 2.57
N LEU A 284 10.67 5.89 3.06
CA LEU A 284 9.37 6.41 2.65
C LEU A 284 9.50 7.15 1.32
N TYR A 285 8.57 6.95 0.38
CA TYR A 285 8.45 7.83 -0.77
C TYR A 285 7.03 8.37 -0.91
N PHE A 286 6.92 9.50 -1.60
CA PHE A 286 5.64 10.08 -1.99
C PHE A 286 5.73 10.77 -3.34
N THR A 287 4.59 10.86 -4.02
CA THR A 287 4.44 11.57 -5.30
C THR A 287 3.51 12.76 -5.12
N ASN A 288 3.69 13.80 -5.95
CA ASN A 288 2.81 14.97 -6.00
C ASN A 288 2.09 15.09 -7.35
#